data_AF-A0A7S2FE99-F1
#
_entry.id   AF-A0A7S2FE99-F1
#
_cell.length_a   1.000
_cell.length_b   1.000
_cell.length_c   1.000
_cell.angle_alpha   90.00
_cell.angle_beta   90.00
_cell.angle_gamma   90.00
#
_symmetry.space_group_name_H-M   'P 1'
#
loop_
_entity.id
_entity.type
_entity.pdbx_description
1 polymer ?
#
loop_
_entity_poly.entity_id
_entity_poly.type
_entity_poly.pdbx_seq_one_letter_code
_entity_poly.pdbx_strand_id
1 'polypeptide(L)'
;PYRMALFSRGAPAEIVEKLAPTNSGTGTGLASQKEIDEIWSAFEAAYGSRERALKASRKNSQVLLPFINSAATIRGANAALVTLFGAAEALEIIEKNPGVLACNPTSLAKTPKADIVNAANVVSSIDNLPTNIKSGIPFLTLLVIVGTIGS
;
A
#
# COMPACT_ATOMS: atom_id res chain seq x y z
N PRO A 1 -18.20 11.35 9.59
CA PRO A 1 -18.92 10.05 9.78
C PRO A 1 -18.61 9.08 8.62
N TYR A 2 -17.53 8.31 8.73
CA TYR A 2 -17.17 7.29 7.75
C TYR A 2 -18.02 6.04 7.99
N ARG A 3 -18.92 5.76 7.05
CA ARG A 3 -19.70 4.54 7.00
C ARG A 3 -18.73 3.41 6.64
N MET A 4 -18.36 2.58 7.62
CA MET A 4 -17.56 1.38 7.36
C MET A 4 -18.34 0.47 6.41
N ALA A 5 -18.00 0.50 5.12
CA ALA A 5 -18.46 -0.51 4.18
C ALA A 5 -17.93 -1.87 4.65
N LEU A 6 -18.86 -2.78 4.97
CA LEU A 6 -18.60 -4.16 5.36
C LEU A 6 -18.01 -4.93 4.16
N PHE A 7 -16.70 -4.80 3.93
CA PHE A 7 -15.95 -5.68 3.03
C PHE A 7 -15.66 -6.99 3.78
N SER A 8 -16.68 -7.82 3.95
CA SER A 8 -16.65 -9.09 4.69
C SER A 8 -16.54 -10.30 3.75
N ARG A 9 -15.47 -10.33 2.96
CA ARG A 9 -14.93 -11.58 2.41
C ARG A 9 -13.42 -11.50 2.65
N GLY A 10 -12.84 -12.54 3.24
CA GLY A 10 -11.39 -12.63 3.47
C GLY A 10 -10.57 -12.36 2.21
N ALA A 11 -9.26 -12.34 2.36
CA ALA A 11 -8.36 -12.11 1.25
C ALA A 11 -8.70 -13.07 0.08
N PRO A 12 -8.72 -12.57 -1.17
CA PRO A 12 -8.89 -13.42 -2.34
C PRO A 12 -7.87 -14.56 -2.33
N ALA A 13 -8.23 -15.74 -2.85
CA ALA A 13 -7.33 -16.89 -2.88
C ALA A 13 -5.96 -16.55 -3.52
N GLU A 14 -5.94 -15.75 -4.60
CA GLU A 14 -4.71 -15.29 -5.24
C GLU A 14 -3.80 -14.46 -4.32
N ILE A 15 -4.37 -13.74 -3.35
CA ILE A 15 -3.63 -12.95 -2.37
C ILE A 15 -3.12 -13.86 -1.26
N VAL A 16 -3.97 -14.76 -0.76
CA VAL A 16 -3.59 -15.73 0.26
C VAL A 16 -2.44 -16.61 -0.22
N GLU A 17 -2.55 -17.20 -1.41
CA GLU A 17 -1.51 -18.06 -1.99
C GLU A 17 -0.17 -17.33 -2.11
N LYS A 18 -0.21 -16.05 -2.48
CA LYS A 18 1.00 -15.22 -2.63
C LYS A 18 1.64 -14.83 -1.30
N LEU A 19 0.84 -14.66 -0.24
CA LEU A 19 1.30 -14.14 1.05
C LEU A 19 1.50 -15.24 2.12
N ALA A 20 0.86 -16.40 1.98
CA ALA A 20 1.00 -17.52 2.91
C ALA A 20 2.45 -17.99 3.15
N PRO A 21 3.37 -18.03 2.16
CA PRO A 21 4.76 -18.45 2.42
C PRO A 21 5.62 -17.32 3.03
N THR A 22 5.04 -16.20 3.46
CA THR A 22 5.80 -15.02 3.90
C THR A 22 5.87 -14.94 5.42
N ASN A 23 6.92 -14.28 5.93
CA ASN A 23 7.11 -14.10 7.36
C ASN A 23 5.99 -13.23 7.95
N SER A 24 5.61 -13.53 9.18
CA SER A 24 4.70 -12.72 9.97
C SER A 24 5.27 -11.32 10.25
N GLY A 25 4.39 -10.38 10.62
CA GLY A 25 4.78 -9.05 11.09
C GLY A 25 5.56 -9.05 12.40
N THR A 26 5.55 -10.16 13.14
CA THR A 26 6.35 -10.33 14.37
C THR A 26 7.79 -10.73 14.09
N GLY A 27 8.14 -11.03 12.83
CA GLY A 27 9.46 -11.55 12.45
C GLY A 27 9.70 -12.98 12.93
N THR A 28 8.67 -13.66 13.43
CA THR A 28 8.73 -15.03 13.96
C THR A 28 7.69 -15.90 13.28
N GLY A 29 8.16 -16.89 12.52
CA GLY A 29 7.30 -17.82 11.79
C GLY A 29 6.59 -17.21 10.58
N LEU A 30 5.67 -17.99 10.00
CA LEU A 30 4.89 -17.61 8.84
C LEU A 30 3.68 -16.76 9.24
N ALA A 31 3.27 -15.89 8.32
CA ALA A 31 2.06 -15.10 8.47
C ALA A 31 0.83 -16.00 8.59
N SER A 32 -0.06 -15.64 9.52
CA SER A 32 -1.33 -16.35 9.68
C SER A 32 -2.36 -15.90 8.64
N GLN A 33 -3.32 -16.77 8.31
CA GLN A 33 -4.46 -16.39 7.46
C GLN A 33 -5.19 -15.14 7.99
N LYS A 34 -5.39 -15.08 9.32
CA LYS A 34 -6.03 -13.95 9.99
C LYS A 34 -5.27 -12.64 9.75
N GLU A 35 -3.95 -12.67 9.85
CA GLU A 35 -3.10 -11.50 9.62
C GLU A 35 -3.18 -11.01 8.17
N ILE A 36 -3.16 -11.95 7.21
CA ILE A 36 -3.37 -11.65 5.79
C ILE A 36 -4.75 -11.03 5.54
N ASP A 37 -5.80 -11.57 6.16
CA ASP A 37 -7.17 -11.06 6.03
C ASP A 37 -7.33 -9.66 6.63
N GLU A 38 -6.68 -9.37 7.76
CA GLU A 38 -6.71 -8.05 8.40
C GLU A 38 -6.01 -6.99 7.54
N ILE A 39 -4.84 -7.32 6.97
CA ILE A 39 -4.11 -6.45 6.05
C ILE A 39 -4.93 -6.21 4.79
N TRP A 40 -5.48 -7.27 4.20
CA TRP A 40 -6.33 -7.18 3.02
C TRP A 40 -7.55 -6.31 3.27
N SER A 41 -8.25 -6.50 4.39
CA SER A 41 -9.42 -5.71 4.75
C SER A 41 -9.10 -4.21 4.89
N ALA A 42 -7.96 -3.87 5.51
CA ALA A 42 -7.50 -2.49 5.61
C ALA A 42 -7.16 -1.90 4.23
N PHE A 43 -6.51 -2.68 3.37
CA PHE A 43 -6.18 -2.28 2.02
C PHE A 43 -7.44 -2.07 1.18
N GLU A 44 -8.37 -3.02 1.18
CA GLU A 44 -9.66 -2.93 0.47
C GLU A 44 -10.46 -1.70 0.89
N ALA A 45 -10.49 -1.41 2.19
CA ALA A 45 -11.14 -0.21 2.73
C ALA A 45 -10.49 1.09 2.23
N ALA A 46 -9.17 1.15 2.05
CA ALA A 46 -8.48 2.34 1.54
C ALA A 46 -8.89 2.67 0.09
N TYR A 47 -9.14 1.65 -0.75
CA TYR A 47 -9.59 1.83 -2.14
C TYR A 47 -11.10 1.98 -2.30
N GLY A 48 -11.88 1.70 -1.25
CA GLY A 48 -13.34 1.78 -1.26
C GLY A 48 -14.03 0.76 -2.19
N SER A 49 -13.29 -0.17 -2.79
CA SER A 49 -13.85 -1.26 -3.58
C SER A 49 -12.85 -2.42 -3.73
N ARG A 50 -13.37 -3.65 -3.73
CA ARG A 50 -12.57 -4.86 -3.94
C ARG A 50 -11.85 -4.88 -5.27
N GLU A 51 -12.51 -4.41 -6.33
CA GLU A 51 -11.97 -4.40 -7.68
C GLU A 51 -10.72 -3.49 -7.77
N ARG A 52 -10.80 -2.26 -7.25
CA ARG A 52 -9.65 -1.36 -7.21
C ARG A 52 -8.52 -1.90 -6.35
N ALA A 53 -8.86 -2.49 -5.19
CA ALA A 53 -7.88 -3.12 -4.32
C ALA A 53 -7.16 -4.29 -5.01
N LEU A 54 -7.89 -5.14 -5.73
CA LEU A 54 -7.31 -6.23 -6.53
C LEU A 54 -6.41 -5.71 -7.65
N LYS A 55 -6.83 -4.66 -8.35
CA LYS A 55 -6.00 -4.02 -9.38
C LYS A 55 -4.71 -3.47 -8.78
N ALA A 56 -4.80 -2.80 -7.63
CA ALA A 56 -3.66 -2.21 -6.93
C ALA A 56 -2.70 -3.27 -6.36
N SER A 57 -3.22 -4.37 -5.83
CA SER A 57 -2.38 -5.47 -5.30
C SER A 57 -1.63 -6.22 -6.39
N ARG A 58 -2.18 -6.30 -7.61
CA ARG A 58 -1.48 -6.85 -8.78
C ARG A 58 -0.35 -5.93 -9.24
N LYS A 59 -0.55 -4.62 -9.16
CA LYS A 59 0.49 -3.61 -9.43
C LYS A 59 1.61 -3.68 -8.39
N ASN A 60 1.27 -3.78 -7.12
CA ASN A 60 2.26 -3.94 -6.06
C ASN A 60 1.71 -4.80 -4.91
N SER A 61 2.04 -6.08 -4.90
CA SER A 61 1.63 -6.98 -3.83
C SER A 61 2.50 -6.87 -2.58
N GLN A 62 3.68 -6.24 -2.68
CA GLN A 62 4.62 -6.16 -1.56
C GLN A 62 4.09 -5.28 -0.42
N VAL A 63 3.18 -4.34 -0.73
CA VAL A 63 2.46 -3.55 0.27
C VAL A 63 1.60 -4.42 1.21
N LEU A 64 1.25 -5.64 0.81
CA LEU A 64 0.44 -6.56 1.60
C LEU A 64 1.29 -7.56 2.41
N LEU A 65 2.62 -7.52 2.29
CA LEU A 65 3.50 -8.44 3.00
C LEU A 65 3.47 -8.15 4.50
N PRO A 66 3.12 -9.11 5.37
CA PRO A 66 2.96 -8.85 6.80
C PRO A 66 4.24 -8.40 7.52
N PHE A 67 5.41 -8.88 7.10
CA PHE A 67 6.69 -8.40 7.61
C PHE A 67 7.08 -6.98 7.15
N ILE A 68 6.40 -6.42 6.15
CA ILE A 68 6.60 -5.04 5.66
C ILE A 68 5.52 -4.12 6.23
N ASN A 69 4.29 -4.60 6.38
CA ASN A 69 3.13 -3.76 6.60
C ASN A 69 2.13 -4.38 7.57
N SER A 70 1.25 -3.54 8.11
CA SER A 70 0.18 -3.97 9.01
C SER A 70 -1.13 -3.27 8.67
N ALA A 71 -2.25 -3.85 9.09
CA ALA A 71 -3.57 -3.21 8.97
C ALA A 71 -3.61 -1.83 9.64
N ALA A 72 -2.89 -1.64 10.75
CA ALA A 72 -2.79 -0.36 11.44
C ALA A 72 -2.01 0.68 10.63
N THR A 73 -0.88 0.29 10.03
CA THR A 73 -0.06 1.15 9.17
C THR A 73 -0.87 1.60 7.95
N ILE A 74 -1.55 0.69 7.25
CA ILE A 74 -2.38 1.03 6.08
C ILE A 74 -3.48 2.04 6.43
N ARG A 75 -4.22 1.79 7.52
CA ARG A 75 -5.29 2.70 7.97
C ARG A 75 -4.73 4.08 8.32
N GLY A 76 -3.62 4.12 9.05
CA GLY A 76 -2.98 5.37 9.45
C GLY A 76 -2.44 6.15 8.25
N ALA A 77 -1.77 5.49 7.31
CA ALA A 77 -1.22 6.10 6.11
C ALA A 77 -2.34 6.67 5.23
N ASN A 78 -3.42 5.91 5.02
CA ASN A 78 -4.59 6.38 4.28
C ASN A 78 -5.24 7.59 4.97
N ALA A 79 -5.40 7.55 6.31
CA ALA A 79 -5.97 8.68 7.05
C ALA A 79 -5.10 9.95 6.94
N ALA A 80 -3.78 9.81 6.98
CA ALA A 80 -2.84 10.91 6.77
C ALA A 80 -2.99 11.51 5.36
N LEU A 81 -3.05 10.67 4.33
CA LEU A 81 -3.27 11.12 2.94
C LEU A 81 -4.61 11.83 2.77
N VAL A 82 -5.70 11.26 3.30
CA VAL A 82 -7.02 11.89 3.25
C VAL A 82 -7.04 13.24 3.97
N THR A 83 -6.29 13.38 5.07
CA THR A 83 -6.16 14.66 5.78
C THR A 83 -5.39 15.69 4.95
N LEU A 84 -4.32 15.26 4.27
CA LEU A 84 -3.48 16.15 3.45
C LEU A 84 -4.16 16.56 2.15
N PHE A 85 -4.79 15.63 1.43
CA PHE A 85 -5.24 15.83 0.05
C PHE A 85 -6.77 15.79 -0.11
N GLY A 86 -7.51 15.37 0.92
CA GLY A 86 -8.92 15.00 0.77
C GLY A 86 -9.08 13.60 0.17
N ALA A 87 -10.29 13.05 0.24
CA ALA A 87 -10.54 11.64 -0.09
C ALA A 87 -10.31 11.30 -1.56
N ALA A 88 -10.70 12.19 -2.48
CA ALA A 88 -10.58 11.94 -3.92
C ALA A 88 -9.11 11.91 -4.37
N GLU A 89 -8.34 12.95 -4.02
CA GLU A 89 -6.93 13.04 -4.41
C GLU A 89 -6.06 12.01 -3.66
N ALA A 90 -6.40 11.67 -2.41
CA ALA A 90 -5.76 10.56 -1.71
C ALA A 90 -5.95 9.22 -2.43
N LEU A 91 -7.15 8.97 -2.97
CA LEU A 91 -7.42 7.76 -3.77
C LEU A 91 -6.56 7.75 -5.05
N GLU A 92 -6.45 8.88 -5.75
CA GLU A 92 -5.58 8.98 -6.94
C GLU A 92 -4.11 8.70 -6.60
N ILE A 93 -3.63 9.18 -5.46
CA ILE A 93 -2.26 8.93 -4.99
C ILE A 93 -2.02 7.43 -4.75
N ILE A 94 -2.91 6.74 -4.04
CA ILE A 94 -2.73 5.31 -3.74
C ILE A 94 -2.91 4.44 -4.99
N GLU A 95 -3.76 4.82 -5.95
CA GLU A 95 -3.87 4.14 -7.25
C GLU A 95 -2.59 4.27 -8.10
N LYS A 96 -1.94 5.44 -8.04
CA LYS A 96 -0.63 5.67 -8.68
C LYS A 96 0.51 4.99 -7.95
N ASN A 97 0.49 4.92 -6.63
CA ASN A 97 1.52 4.30 -5.82
C ASN A 97 0.93 3.59 -4.59
N PRO A 98 0.56 2.31 -4.70
CA PRO A 98 0.06 1.55 -3.56
C PRO A 98 1.05 1.48 -2.40
N GLY A 99 2.37 1.56 -2.68
CA GLY A 99 3.43 1.45 -1.68
C GLY A 99 3.40 2.54 -0.61
N VAL A 100 2.78 3.69 -0.87
CA VAL A 100 2.61 4.76 0.13
C VAL A 100 1.82 4.30 1.36
N LEU A 101 0.97 3.27 1.21
CA LEU A 101 0.21 2.67 2.31
C LEU A 101 1.07 1.80 3.26
N ALA A 102 2.35 1.58 2.93
CA ALA A 102 3.32 0.97 3.84
C ALA A 102 4.17 2.02 4.58
N CYS A 103 4.03 3.32 4.27
CA CYS A 103 4.77 4.37 4.94
C CYS A 103 4.29 4.55 6.39
N ASN A 104 5.21 4.94 7.28
CA ASN A 104 4.85 5.30 8.65
C ASN A 104 3.86 6.49 8.63
N PRO A 105 2.67 6.37 9.26
CA PRO A 105 1.64 7.40 9.21
C PRO A 105 2.10 8.76 9.75
N THR A 106 2.90 8.77 10.82
CA THR A 106 3.40 9.98 11.46
C THR A 106 4.41 10.70 10.59
N SER A 107 5.30 9.96 9.93
CA SER A 107 6.24 10.55 8.97
C SER A 107 5.51 11.06 7.74
N LEU A 108 4.59 10.28 7.18
CA LEU A 108 3.82 10.64 5.99
C LEU A 108 3.00 11.92 6.20
N ALA A 109 2.42 12.10 7.39
CA ALA A 109 1.67 13.32 7.74
C ALA A 109 2.55 14.59 7.78
N LYS A 110 3.88 14.45 7.91
CA LYS A 110 4.85 15.55 7.91
C LYS A 110 5.54 15.74 6.57
N THR A 111 5.43 14.78 5.66
CA THR A 111 6.04 14.85 4.33
C THR A 111 5.39 15.97 3.51
N PRO A 112 6.17 16.83 2.83
CA PRO A 112 5.62 17.82 1.92
C PRO A 112 4.73 17.19 0.85
N LYS A 113 3.57 17.82 0.56
CA LYS A 113 2.62 17.29 -0.43
C LYS A 113 3.26 17.04 -1.79
N ALA A 114 4.15 17.95 -2.22
CA ALA A 114 4.85 17.86 -3.51
C ALA A 114 5.66 16.56 -3.62
N ASP A 115 6.31 16.12 -2.54
CA ASP A 115 7.15 14.91 -2.56
C ASP A 115 6.32 13.64 -2.69
N ILE A 116 5.17 13.59 -2.01
CA ILE A 116 4.21 12.48 -2.12
C ILE A 116 3.68 12.39 -3.56
N VAL A 117 3.29 13.52 -4.15
CA VAL A 117 2.79 13.60 -5.53
C VAL A 117 3.88 13.21 -6.54
N ASN A 118 5.10 13.72 -6.35
CA ASN A 118 6.24 13.39 -7.21
C ASN A 118 6.56 11.89 -7.15
N ALA A 119 6.61 11.30 -5.96
CA ALA A 119 6.79 9.87 -5.80
C ALA A 119 5.68 9.07 -6.51
N ALA A 120 4.40 9.47 -6.34
CA ALA A 120 3.28 8.82 -7.02
C ALA A 120 3.40 8.88 -8.55
N ASN A 121 3.80 10.04 -9.09
CA ASN A 121 3.98 10.23 -10.54
C ASN A 121 5.17 9.42 -11.08
N VAL A 122 6.28 9.33 -10.34
CA VAL A 122 7.44 8.50 -10.70
C VAL A 122 7.03 7.02 -10.80
N VAL A 123 6.33 6.51 -9.79
CA VAL A 123 5.84 5.11 -9.77
C VAL A 123 4.93 4.84 -10.96
N SER A 124 3.96 5.72 -11.17
CA SER A 124 3.03 5.60 -12.28
C SER A 124 3.72 5.67 -13.65
N SER A 125 4.87 6.35 -13.74
CA SER A 125 5.66 6.42 -14.98
C SER A 125 6.43 5.13 -15.23
N ILE A 126 6.98 4.52 -14.18
CA ILE A 126 7.66 3.21 -14.26
C ILE A 126 6.70 2.11 -14.70
N ASP A 127 5.44 2.17 -14.28
CA ASP A 127 4.40 1.22 -14.72
C ASP A 127 4.15 1.23 -16.23
N ASN A 128 4.50 2.31 -16.92
CA ASN A 128 4.33 2.40 -18.37
C ASN A 128 5.53 1.86 -19.15
N LEU A 129 6.60 1.44 -18.47
CA LEU A 129 7.78 0.89 -19.11
C LEU A 129 7.57 -0.58 -19.53
N PRO A 130 8.22 -1.03 -20.61
CA PRO A 130 8.19 -2.45 -21.00
C PRO A 130 8.84 -3.34 -19.92
N THR A 131 8.37 -4.59 -19.84
CA THR A 131 8.62 -5.52 -18.73
C THR A 131 10.11 -5.80 -18.47
N ASN A 132 10.92 -5.75 -19.52
CA ASN A 132 12.38 -5.91 -19.48
C ASN A 132 13.11 -4.81 -18.69
N ILE A 133 12.52 -3.62 -18.55
CA ILE A 133 13.08 -2.50 -17.77
C ILE A 133 12.59 -2.54 -16.32
N LYS A 134 11.35 -2.99 -16.10
CA LYS A 134 10.72 -3.08 -14.78
C LYS A 134 11.43 -4.04 -13.81
N SER A 135 11.95 -5.16 -14.32
CA SER A 135 12.61 -6.18 -13.49
C SER A 135 13.92 -5.71 -12.83
N GLY A 136 14.48 -4.57 -13.27
CA GLY A 136 15.74 -4.02 -12.76
C GLY A 136 15.62 -3.00 -11.63
N ILE A 137 14.40 -2.57 -11.25
CA ILE A 137 14.19 -1.56 -10.22
C ILE A 137 13.72 -2.24 -8.92
N PRO A 138 14.56 -2.35 -7.88
CA PRO A 138 14.14 -2.96 -6.63
C PRO A 138 13.10 -2.07 -5.92
N PHE A 139 12.07 -2.69 -5.36
CA PHE A 139 10.99 -2.02 -4.61
C PHE A 139 11.50 -1.09 -3.50
N LEU A 140 12.62 -1.45 -2.85
CA LEU A 140 13.27 -0.62 -1.83
C LEU A 140 13.74 0.74 -2.35
N THR A 141 14.13 0.85 -3.63
CA THR A 141 14.52 2.13 -4.25
C THR A 141 13.35 3.12 -4.29
N LEU A 142 12.12 2.61 -4.38
CA LEU A 142 10.91 3.42 -4.43
C LEU A 142 10.52 4.00 -3.06
N LEU A 143 10.75 3.23 -1.99
CA LEU A 143 10.57 3.69 -0.61
C LEU A 143 11.64 4.72 -0.22
N VAL A 144 12.86 4.58 -0.73
CA VAL A 144 13.97 5.52 -0.46
C VAL A 144 13.68 6.91 -1.02
N ILE A 145 13.03 7.04 -2.19
CA ILE A 145 12.66 8.36 -2.77
C ILE A 145 11.76 9.17 -1.82
N VAL A 146 10.92 8.50 -1.02
CA VAL A 146 10.07 9.18 -0.02
C VAL A 146 10.85 9.48 1.28
N GLY A 147 11.88 8.69 1.59
CA GLY A 147 12.71 8.86 2.79
C GLY A 147 13.82 9.91 2.67
N THR A 148 14.38 10.13 1.49
CA THR A 148 15.55 11.02 1.29
C THR A 148 15.21 12.49 1.07
N ILE A 149 13.96 12.86 0.81
CA ILE A 149 13.56 14.27 0.61
C ILE A 149 13.21 14.95 1.96
N GLY A 150 13.19 14.18 3.06
CA GLY A 150 12.88 14.67 4.41
C GLY A 150 14.05 14.61 5.41
N SER A 151 15.31 14.62 4.94
CA SER A 151 16.50 14.79 5.79
C SER A 151 17.22 16.10 5.47
#